data_AF-A0A9D9WNM4-F1
#
_entry.id   AF-A0A9D9WNM4-F1
#
_cell.length_a   1.000
_cell.length_b   1.000
_cell.length_c   1.000
_cell.angle_alpha   90.00
_cell.angle_beta   90.00
_cell.angle_gamma   90.00
#
_symmetry.space_group_name_H-M   'P 1'
#
loop_
_entity.id
_entity.type
_entity.pdbx_description
1 polymer ?
#
loop_
_entity_poly.entity_id
_entity_poly.type
_entity_poly.pdbx_seq_one_letter_code
_entity_poly.pdbx_strand_id
1 'polypeptide(L)'
;MKFNYTDLDTCHTASGLVIAIDVLRAFSNAAYAFSRGAKEIRLVSTVDEALALRSRLPNARAMGEVGGLPPAGFDFGNSPAQMLEAELRGASLIQRTGAGTQGAVRCVKAEIRLAASY
;
A
#
# COMPACT_ATOMS: atom_id res chain seq x y z
N MET A 1 -27.36 2.10 8.07
CA MET A 1 -25.96 2.49 7.77
C MET A 1 -25.93 3.07 6.36
N LYS A 2 -25.30 4.23 6.14
CA LYS A 2 -25.20 4.86 4.82
C LYS A 2 -23.79 4.63 4.27
N PHE A 3 -23.69 4.10 3.05
CA PHE A 3 -22.43 3.93 2.35
C PHE A 3 -22.31 5.02 1.28
N ASN A 4 -21.15 5.66 1.21
CA ASN A 4 -20.81 6.59 0.14
C ASN A 4 -19.63 6.00 -0.64
N TYR A 5 -19.62 6.18 -1.95
CA TYR A 5 -18.55 5.72 -2.83
C TYR A 5 -17.85 6.92 -3.43
N THR A 6 -16.54 6.81 -3.60
CA THR A 6 -15.65 7.85 -4.11
C THR A 6 -14.50 7.20 -4.87
N ASP A 7 -13.85 7.97 -5.72
CA ASP A 7 -12.72 7.55 -6.56
C ASP A 7 -11.46 8.37 -6.22
N LEU A 8 -10.39 8.18 -6.99
CA LEU A 8 -9.12 8.88 -6.75
C LEU A 8 -9.21 10.41 -6.91
N ASP A 9 -10.21 10.89 -7.65
CA ASP A 9 -10.43 12.31 -7.91
C ASP A 9 -11.15 12.96 -6.73
N THR A 10 -12.09 12.25 -6.10
CA THR A 10 -12.98 12.80 -5.07
C THR A 10 -12.67 12.35 -3.64
N CYS A 11 -11.83 11.33 -3.45
CA CYS A 11 -11.60 10.68 -2.14
C CYS A 11 -11.03 11.61 -1.06
N HIS A 12 -10.36 12.68 -1.46
CA HIS A 12 -9.81 13.70 -0.55
C HIS A 12 -10.90 14.46 0.25
N THR A 13 -12.16 14.37 -0.19
CA THR A 13 -13.31 14.96 0.50
C THR A 13 -13.95 14.02 1.52
N ALA A 14 -13.65 12.72 1.47
CA ALA A 14 -14.27 11.71 2.32
C ALA A 14 -13.83 11.83 3.79
N SER A 15 -14.78 11.68 4.71
CA SER A 15 -14.57 11.79 6.15
C SER A 15 -15.18 10.59 6.91
N GLY A 16 -14.86 10.49 8.20
CA GLY A 16 -15.27 9.35 9.04
C GLY A 16 -14.44 8.10 8.76
N LEU A 17 -15.10 6.93 8.62
CA LEU A 17 -14.47 5.66 8.27
C LEU A 17 -14.39 5.52 6.74
N VAL A 18 -13.16 5.43 6.22
CA VAL A 18 -12.90 5.13 4.80
C VAL A 18 -12.31 3.74 4.66
N ILE A 19 -12.84 2.97 3.72
CA ILE A 19 -12.32 1.67 3.32
C ILE A 19 -11.78 1.81 1.89
N ALA A 20 -10.46 1.79 1.73
CA ALA A 20 -9.81 1.77 0.43
C ALA A 20 -9.73 0.32 -0.07
N ILE A 21 -10.36 0.04 -1.21
CA ILE A 21 -10.42 -1.30 -1.80
C ILE A 21 -9.59 -1.31 -3.08
N ASP A 22 -8.56 -2.17 -3.12
CA ASP A 22 -7.75 -2.42 -4.30
C ASP A 22 -7.36 -3.90 -4.31
N VAL A 23 -8.24 -4.68 -4.94
CA VAL A 23 -8.12 -6.13 -5.09
C VAL A 23 -7.02 -6.50 -6.10
N LEU A 24 -6.82 -5.67 -7.13
CA LEU A 24 -5.88 -5.93 -8.23
C LEU A 24 -4.88 -4.77 -8.36
N ARG A 25 -3.82 -4.73 -7.54
CA ARG A 25 -3.38 -5.80 -6.62
C ARG A 25 -2.92 -5.27 -5.26
N ALA A 26 -3.07 -3.98 -4.98
CA ALA A 26 -2.34 -3.35 -3.88
C ALA A 26 -2.62 -4.00 -2.52
N PHE A 27 -3.88 -4.18 -2.15
CA PHE A 27 -4.22 -4.66 -0.81
C PHE A 27 -4.36 -6.17 -0.70
N SER A 28 -4.57 -6.88 -1.82
CA SER A 28 -4.24 -8.30 -1.86
C SER A 28 -2.75 -8.53 -1.61
N ASN A 29 -1.87 -7.81 -2.31
CA ASN A 29 -0.42 -7.92 -2.12
C ASN A 29 0.00 -7.62 -0.67
N ALA A 30 -0.61 -6.60 -0.06
CA ALA A 30 -0.40 -6.27 1.35
C ALA A 30 -0.84 -7.41 2.29
N ALA A 31 -2.00 -8.03 2.05
CA ALA A 31 -2.49 -9.14 2.86
C ALA A 31 -1.53 -10.35 2.81
N TYR A 32 -1.02 -10.69 1.63
CA TYR A 32 -0.02 -11.75 1.48
C TYR A 32 1.33 -11.38 2.10
N ALA A 33 1.73 -10.10 2.05
CA ALA A 33 2.94 -9.67 2.72
C ALA A 33 2.83 -9.83 4.26
N PHE A 34 1.68 -9.49 4.84
CA PHE A 34 1.41 -9.72 6.26
C PHE A 34 1.36 -11.20 6.63
N SER A 35 0.77 -12.07 5.80
CA SER A 35 0.75 -13.52 6.07
C SER A 35 2.14 -14.16 6.08
N ARG A 36 3.13 -13.48 5.50
CA ARG A 36 4.55 -13.85 5.48
C ARG A 36 5.40 -13.17 6.55
N GLY A 37 4.76 -12.47 7.48
CA GLY A 37 5.39 -11.95 8.69
C GLY A 37 5.87 -10.50 8.63
N ALA A 38 5.47 -9.73 7.62
CA ALA A 38 5.72 -8.29 7.60
C ALA A 38 5.21 -7.63 8.90
N LYS A 39 6.04 -6.79 9.51
CA LYS A 39 5.71 -6.11 10.76
C LYS A 39 4.67 -5.01 10.53
N GLU A 40 4.88 -4.23 9.48
CA GLU A 40 4.05 -3.08 9.12
C GLU A 40 4.20 -2.80 7.62
N ILE A 41 3.21 -2.10 7.06
CA ILE A 41 3.26 -1.58 5.70
C ILE A 41 2.97 -0.09 5.76
N ARG A 42 3.92 0.74 5.33
CA ARG A 42 3.81 2.19 5.23
C ARG A 42 3.39 2.56 3.82
N LEU A 43 2.19 3.12 3.68
CA LEU A 43 1.69 3.58 2.38
C LEU A 43 2.27 4.96 2.07
N VAL A 44 2.81 5.12 0.86
CA VAL A 44 3.41 6.38 0.41
C VAL A 44 2.88 6.77 -0.98
N SER A 45 3.05 8.05 -1.31
CA SER A 45 2.50 8.63 -2.55
C SER A 45 3.48 8.53 -3.73
N THR A 46 4.77 8.70 -3.46
CA THR A 46 5.81 8.78 -4.51
C THR A 46 6.87 7.67 -4.39
N VAL A 47 7.57 7.42 -5.49
CA VAL A 47 8.71 6.49 -5.54
C VAL A 47 9.86 7.02 -4.68
N ASP A 48 10.14 8.32 -4.78
CA ASP A 48 11.21 8.96 -4.00
C ASP A 48 10.95 8.89 -2.50
N GLU A 49 9.70 9.11 -2.07
CA GLU A 49 9.29 8.92 -0.68
C GLU A 49 9.54 7.48 -0.23
N ALA A 50 9.19 6.49 -1.05
CA ALA A 50 9.41 5.08 -0.74
C ALA A 50 10.90 4.75 -0.55
N LEU A 51 11.74 5.18 -1.49
CA LEU A 51 13.18 4.93 -1.47
C LEU A 51 13.87 5.68 -0.31
N ALA A 52 13.48 6.92 -0.05
CA ALA A 52 14.00 7.70 1.05
C ALA A 52 13.63 7.12 2.42
N LEU A 53 12.43 6.55 2.57
CA LEU A 53 12.01 5.93 3.81
C LEU A 53 12.69 4.57 4.02
N ARG A 54 12.84 3.78 2.94
CA ARG A 54 13.60 2.52 2.96
C ARG A 54 15.04 2.72 3.43
N SER A 55 15.73 3.76 2.97
CA SER A 55 17.14 4.01 3.34
C SER A 55 17.33 4.44 4.80
N ARG A 56 16.28 4.92 5.46
CA ARG A 56 16.32 5.41 6.86
C ARG A 56 15.85 4.38 7.88
N LEU A 57 15.03 3.43 7.46
CA LEU A 57 14.41 2.47 8.36
C LEU A 57 15.20 1.15 8.38
N PRO A 58 15.53 0.61 9.56
CA PRO A 58 16.19 -0.68 9.65
C PRO A 58 15.24 -1.79 9.16
N ASN A 59 15.80 -2.78 8.48
CA ASN A 59 15.05 -3.93 7.93
C ASN A 59 13.83 -3.51 7.08
N ALA A 60 13.99 -2.45 6.29
CA ALA A 60 12.94 -1.92 5.44
C ALA A 60 13.09 -2.36 3.98
N ARG A 61 11.96 -2.61 3.30
CA ARG A 61 11.93 -2.98 1.88
C ARG A 61 10.85 -2.16 1.16
N ALA A 62 11.17 -1.66 -0.03
CA ALA A 62 10.23 -0.95 -0.88
C ALA A 62 9.50 -1.94 -1.81
N MET A 63 8.19 -1.79 -1.95
CA MET A 63 7.38 -2.62 -2.83
C MET A 63 6.30 -1.82 -3.55
N GLY A 64 5.85 -2.36 -4.69
CA GLY A 64 4.69 -1.86 -5.40
C GLY A 64 4.96 -1.62 -6.89
N GLU A 65 4.26 -0.66 -7.48
CA GLU A 65 4.28 -0.46 -8.93
C GLU A 65 3.99 0.99 -9.36
N VAL A 66 4.43 1.31 -10.58
CA VAL A 66 3.94 2.43 -11.40
C VAL A 66 3.58 1.84 -12.77
N GLY A 67 2.32 1.92 -13.19
CA GLY A 67 1.89 1.41 -14.49
C GLY A 67 2.01 -0.12 -14.62
N GLY A 68 1.91 -0.84 -13.50
CA GLY A 68 2.00 -2.30 -13.42
C GLY A 68 3.41 -2.85 -13.24
N LEU A 69 4.45 -2.02 -13.29
CA LEU A 69 5.84 -2.44 -13.21
C LEU A 69 6.51 -1.92 -11.92
N PRO A 70 7.45 -2.69 -11.32
CA PRO A 70 8.21 -2.23 -10.17
C PRO A 70 9.10 -1.03 -10.56
N PRO A 71 9.07 0.08 -9.81
CA PRO A 71 10.02 1.17 -9.98
C PRO A 71 11.46 0.69 -9.78
N ALA A 72 12.41 1.35 -10.45
CA ALA A 72 13.82 1.10 -10.25
C ALA A 72 14.21 1.28 -8.77
N GLY A 73 14.96 0.32 -8.22
CA GLY A 73 15.41 0.34 -6.83
C GLY A 73 14.41 -0.22 -5.81
N PHE A 74 13.19 -0.61 -6.20
CA PHE A 74 12.28 -1.34 -5.32
C PHE A 74 12.76 -2.78 -5.14
N ASP A 75 12.53 -3.34 -3.94
CA ASP A 75 12.86 -4.73 -3.62
C ASP A 75 11.83 -5.70 -4.25
N PHE A 76 10.57 -5.26 -4.34
CA PHE A 76 9.47 -6.09 -4.86
C PHE A 76 8.50 -5.31 -5.75
N GLY A 77 7.79 -6.05 -6.60
CA GLY A 77 6.65 -5.53 -7.35
C GLY A 77 5.36 -5.54 -6.53
N ASN A 78 4.22 -5.44 -7.22
CA ASN A 78 2.88 -5.53 -6.64
C ASN A 78 2.23 -6.90 -6.92
N SER A 79 3.00 -7.98 -6.71
CA SER A 79 2.57 -9.35 -7.03
C SER A 79 2.38 -10.21 -5.76
N PRO A 80 1.14 -10.62 -5.45
CA PRO A 80 0.87 -11.52 -4.32
C PRO A 80 1.68 -12.82 -4.35
N ALA A 81 1.86 -13.40 -5.55
CA ALA A 81 2.67 -14.60 -5.72
C ALA A 81 4.15 -14.37 -5.36
N GLN A 82 4.68 -13.18 -5.64
CA GLN A 82 6.05 -12.82 -5.21
C GLN A 82 6.12 -12.68 -3.69
N MET A 83 5.08 -12.14 -3.04
CA MET A 83 5.05 -12.03 -1.58
C MET A 83 5.04 -13.38 -0.91
N LEU A 84 4.29 -14.35 -1.45
CA LEU A 84 4.26 -15.73 -0.94
C LEU A 84 5.63 -16.41 -0.89
N GLU A 85 6.57 -16.05 -1.77
CA GLU A 85 7.92 -16.61 -1.76
C GLU A 85 8.89 -15.81 -0.88
N ALA A 86 8.50 -14.62 -0.41
CA ALA A 86 9.34 -13.77 0.40
C ALA A 86 9.35 -14.18 1.88
N GLU A 87 10.51 -14.06 2.53
CA GLU A 87 10.66 -14.06 3.99
C GLU A 87 10.63 -12.61 4.49
N LEU A 88 9.56 -12.28 5.21
CA LEU A 88 9.22 -10.90 5.61
C LEU A 88 9.15 -10.71 7.12
N ARG A 89 9.49 -11.73 7.92
CA ARG A 89 9.43 -11.67 9.39
C ARG A 89 10.14 -10.45 9.94
N GLY A 90 9.36 -9.57 10.57
CA GLY A 90 9.88 -8.37 11.21
C GLY A 90 10.27 -7.24 10.24
N ALA A 91 10.08 -7.41 8.93
CA ALA A 91 10.40 -6.40 7.92
C ALA A 91 9.33 -5.29 7.91
N SER A 92 9.77 -4.04 7.74
CA SER A 92 8.87 -2.91 7.50
C SER A 92 8.77 -2.67 6.00
N LEU A 93 7.59 -2.80 5.41
CA LEU A 93 7.41 -2.57 3.99
C LEU A 93 7.00 -1.13 3.72
N ILE A 94 7.48 -0.57 2.63
CA ILE A 94 7.04 0.72 2.12
C ILE A 94 6.35 0.48 0.78
N GLN A 95 5.03 0.67 0.75
CA GLN A 95 4.21 0.35 -0.41
C GLN A 95 3.81 1.60 -1.16
N ARG A 96 4.03 1.58 -2.47
CA ARG A 96 3.55 2.60 -3.41
C ARG A 96 2.91 1.93 -4.62
N THR A 97 1.64 2.22 -4.90
CA THR A 97 0.93 1.78 -6.11
C THR A 97 0.30 2.98 -6.83
N GLY A 98 -0.14 2.78 -8.06
CA GLY A 98 -0.82 3.80 -8.87
C GLY A 98 -2.23 4.12 -8.40
N ALA A 99 -2.92 3.17 -7.75
CA ALA A 99 -4.30 3.33 -7.29
C ALA A 99 -4.47 3.14 -5.77
N GLY A 100 -4.38 1.91 -5.25
CA GLY A 100 -4.70 1.61 -3.85
C GLY A 100 -4.01 2.49 -2.81
N THR A 101 -2.68 2.66 -2.88
CA THR A 101 -1.98 3.53 -1.92
C THR A 101 -2.34 4.99 -2.12
N GLN A 102 -2.62 5.42 -3.36
CA GLN A 102 -3.07 6.79 -3.63
C GLN A 102 -4.44 7.05 -3.00
N GLY A 103 -5.39 6.11 -3.13
CA GLY A 103 -6.71 6.22 -2.50
C GLY A 103 -6.59 6.32 -0.98
N ALA A 104 -5.77 5.48 -0.34
CA ALA A 104 -5.60 5.51 1.10
C ALA A 104 -4.89 6.79 1.61
N VAL A 105 -3.81 7.23 0.93
CA VAL A 105 -3.03 8.40 1.34
C VAL A 105 -3.80 9.72 1.11
N ARG A 106 -4.58 9.81 0.02
CA ARG A 106 -5.34 11.02 -0.33
C ARG A 106 -6.58 11.25 0.54
N CYS A 107 -7.08 10.24 1.26
CA CYS A 107 -8.21 10.36 2.20
C CYS A 107 -7.84 11.10 3.50
N VAL A 108 -7.30 12.31 3.37
CA VAL A 108 -6.72 13.09 4.48
C VAL A 108 -7.73 13.53 5.54
N LYS A 109 -9.02 13.63 5.16
CA LYS A 109 -10.13 13.98 6.06
C LYS A 109 -10.76 12.77 6.78
N ALA A 110 -10.33 11.55 6.45
CA ALA A 110 -10.81 10.35 7.12
C ALA A 110 -10.20 10.22 8.52
N GLU A 111 -11.06 9.94 9.49
CA GLU A 111 -10.69 9.67 10.89
C GLU A 111 -10.06 8.28 11.02
N ILE A 112 -10.61 7.31 10.30
CA ILE A 112 -10.12 5.93 10.26
C ILE A 112 -10.01 5.52 8.79
N ARG A 113 -8.89 4.89 8.43
CA ARG A 113 -8.62 4.38 7.08
C ARG A 113 -8.30 2.90 7.19
N LEU A 114 -9.05 2.08 6.47
CA LEU A 114 -8.82 0.66 6.34
C LEU A 114 -8.43 0.33 4.90
N ALA A 115 -7.46 -0.54 4.74
CA ALA A 115 -7.16 -1.18 3.47
C ALA A 115 -7.90 -2.52 3.41
N ALA A 116 -8.59 -2.80 2.31
CA ALA A 116 -9.37 -4.01 2.15
C ALA A 116 -9.14 -4.68 0.79
N SER A 117 -9.28 -6.00 0.80
CA SER A 117 -9.31 -6.87 -0.36
C SER A 117 -10.22 -8.08 -0.08
N TYR A 118 -10.46 -8.92 -1.10
CA TYR A 118 -11.15 -10.22 -0.96
C TYR A 118 -10.25 -11.27 -0.32
#